data_AF-A0A1S3WZR9-F1
#
_entry.id   AF-A0A1S3WZR9-F1
#
_cell.length_a   1.000
_cell.length_b   1.000
_cell.length_c   1.000
_cell.angle_alpha   90.00
_cell.angle_beta   90.00
_cell.angle_gamma   90.00
#
_symmetry.space_group_name_H-M   'P 1'
#
loop_
_entity.id
_entity.type
_entity.pdbx_description
1 polymer ?
#
loop_
_entity_poly.entity_id
_entity_poly.type
_entity_poly.pdbx_seq_one_letter_code
_entity_poly.pdbx_strand_id
1 'polypeptide(L)'
;MGSGMLTGLRGTKAVFIEPATTSHPESGRTTLPVLGSLGDSGPGDTKESRTLCTKAARFTLSEDRTLFRRTFDGQLAICLGPGDTNYILREIHKGPCGNHSGAESLVQKVIRAGYYWTDMEKYAREFVRKCDKCQRHAPKIH
;
A
#
# COMPACT_ATOMS: atom_id res chain seq x y z
N MET A 1 11.96 41.77 21.77
CA MET A 1 12.12 41.67 20.30
C MET A 1 13.22 40.65 20.03
N GLY A 2 13.00 39.73 19.07
CA GLY A 2 13.85 38.58 18.73
C GLY A 2 13.14 37.26 19.10
N SER A 3 12.20 36.74 18.31
CA SER A 3 12.41 35.92 17.09
C SER A 3 13.42 34.79 17.38
N GLY A 4 13.07 33.52 17.54
CA GLY A 4 12.12 32.68 16.79
C GLY A 4 12.93 31.71 15.93
N MET A 5 13.13 30.47 16.39
CA MET A 5 13.62 29.36 15.56
C MET A 5 12.89 28.07 15.91
N LEU A 6 11.84 27.80 15.13
CA LEU A 6 11.26 26.47 14.98
C LEU A 6 12.30 25.62 14.22
N THR A 7 12.92 24.66 14.90
CA THR A 7 13.85 23.72 14.27
C THR A 7 13.11 22.90 13.22
N GLY A 8 13.49 23.10 11.96
CA GLY A 8 12.80 22.63 10.77
C GLY A 8 12.74 21.11 10.62
N LEU A 9 11.63 20.66 10.05
CA LEU A 9 11.45 19.33 9.46
C LEU A 9 12.50 19.11 8.36
N ARG A 10 13.56 18.36 8.69
CA ARG A 10 14.53 17.90 7.70
C ARG A 10 13.90 16.82 6.82
N GLY A 11 13.68 17.17 5.55
CA GLY A 11 13.99 16.29 4.41
C GLY A 11 13.10 15.08 4.19
N THR A 12 11.81 15.26 3.91
CA THR A 12 11.03 14.24 3.20
C THR A 12 11.54 14.16 1.75
N LYS A 13 12.28 13.10 1.40
CA LYS A 13 12.64 12.84 -0.01
C LYS A 13 11.35 12.56 -0.79
N ALA A 14 11.10 13.35 -1.83
CA ALA A 14 9.98 13.14 -2.75
C ALA A 14 10.18 11.79 -3.47
N VAL A 15 9.22 10.89 -3.32
CA VAL A 15 9.17 9.62 -4.06
C VAL A 15 8.38 9.88 -5.34
N PHE A 16 9.06 9.90 -6.50
CA PHE A 16 8.39 9.91 -7.80
C PHE A 16 7.97 8.47 -8.13
N ILE A 17 6.67 8.25 -8.27
CA ILE A 17 6.11 7.01 -8.85
C ILE A 17 5.96 7.30 -10.35
N GLU A 18 6.53 6.49 -11.25
CA GLU A 18 6.37 6.68 -12.70
C GLU A 18 5.00 6.14 -13.19
N PRO A 19 4.31 6.79 -14.14
CA PRO A 19 3.05 6.30 -14.66
C PRO A 19 3.29 5.19 -15.68
N ALA A 20 2.73 4.00 -15.43
CA ALA A 20 2.80 2.88 -16.35
C ALA A 20 2.11 3.23 -17.69
N THR A 21 2.87 3.22 -18.78
CA THR A 21 2.31 3.26 -20.14
C THR A 21 1.51 1.99 -20.40
N THR A 22 0.21 2.14 -20.58
CA THR A 22 -0.67 1.08 -21.09
C THR A 22 -0.17 0.60 -22.44
N SER A 23 0.37 -0.60 -22.47
CA SER A 23 0.27 -1.49 -23.62
C SER A 23 0.15 -2.93 -23.10
N HIS A 24 -0.90 -3.64 -23.53
CA HIS A 24 -1.16 -5.07 -23.29
C HIS A 24 -1.01 -5.80 -24.64
N PRO A 25 -0.92 -7.15 -24.68
CA PRO A 25 -0.53 -8.13 -23.66
C PRO A 25 0.49 -9.17 -24.18
N GLU A 26 1.47 -9.61 -23.37
CA GLU A 26 1.89 -11.02 -23.39
C GLU A 26 2.67 -11.42 -22.14
N SER A 27 2.29 -12.56 -21.55
CA SER A 27 3.08 -13.44 -20.69
C SER A 27 3.79 -12.88 -19.43
N GLY A 28 3.16 -13.16 -18.27
CA GLY A 28 3.87 -13.80 -17.17
C GLY A 28 5.11 -13.13 -16.59
N ARG A 29 5.08 -11.84 -16.24
CA ARG A 29 6.06 -11.27 -15.30
C ARG A 29 5.46 -10.06 -14.58
N THR A 30 5.15 -10.21 -13.29
CA THR A 30 4.83 -9.06 -12.43
C THR A 30 6.09 -8.21 -12.30
N THR A 31 6.18 -7.15 -13.09
CA THR A 31 7.24 -6.15 -13.04
C THR A 31 7.03 -5.26 -11.82
N LEU A 32 7.88 -5.45 -10.81
CA LEU A 32 8.14 -4.43 -9.80
C LEU A 32 8.69 -3.18 -10.52
N PRO A 33 8.39 -1.95 -10.06
CA PRO A 33 8.95 -0.75 -10.69
C PRO A 33 10.47 -0.77 -10.50
N VAL A 34 11.20 -0.81 -11.63
CA VAL A 34 12.65 -0.71 -11.67
C VAL A 34 13.05 0.72 -11.35
N LEU A 35 13.92 0.89 -10.36
CA LEU A 35 14.49 2.17 -9.93
C LEU A 35 15.58 2.62 -10.91
N GLY A 36 15.22 3.42 -11.91
CA GLY A 36 16.18 4.08 -12.81
C GLY A 36 16.64 5.42 -12.25
N SER A 37 17.95 5.68 -12.23
CA SER A 37 18.51 7.03 -12.01
C SER A 37 19.02 7.56 -13.34
N LEU A 38 18.43 8.65 -13.85
CA LEU A 38 19.11 9.45 -14.88
C LEU A 38 18.71 10.92 -14.79
N GLY A 39 19.68 11.78 -15.09
CA GLY A 39 19.72 13.19 -14.76
C GLY A 39 18.72 14.09 -15.48
N ASP A 40 18.51 15.23 -14.82
CA ASP A 40 18.11 16.54 -15.33
C ASP A 40 17.27 16.56 -16.61
N SER A 41 15.97 16.37 -16.46
CA SER A 41 14.96 16.98 -17.32
C SER A 41 13.64 17.09 -16.57
N GLY A 42 13.21 18.33 -16.31
CA GLY A 42 12.04 18.66 -15.50
C GLY A 42 10.72 18.18 -16.12
N PRO A 43 9.72 17.78 -15.31
CA PRO A 43 8.50 17.18 -15.82
C PRO A 43 7.59 18.23 -16.44
N GLY A 44 7.21 18.02 -17.71
CA GLY A 44 6.09 18.72 -18.33
C GLY A 44 4.83 18.55 -17.48
N ASP A 45 4.26 19.69 -17.08
CA ASP A 45 3.13 19.82 -16.15
C ASP A 45 1.82 19.38 -16.82
N THR A 46 1.64 18.06 -16.98
CA THR A 46 0.38 17.48 -17.45
C THR A 46 -0.53 17.14 -16.25
N LYS A 47 -1.85 17.10 -16.48
CA LYS A 47 -2.85 16.71 -15.47
C LYS A 47 -2.58 15.32 -14.86
N GLU A 48 -1.99 14.43 -15.65
CA GLU A 48 -1.56 13.10 -15.22
C GLU A 48 -0.39 13.18 -14.22
N SER A 49 0.61 14.01 -14.51
CA SER A 49 1.74 14.28 -13.60
C SER A 49 1.26 14.80 -12.23
N ARG A 50 0.27 15.70 -12.24
CA ARG A 50 -0.32 16.23 -10.99
C ARG A 50 -1.10 15.18 -10.19
N THR A 51 -1.85 14.32 -10.87
CA THR A 51 -2.61 13.24 -10.24
C THR A 51 -1.66 12.24 -9.58
N LEU A 52 -0.55 11.93 -10.25
CA LEU A 52 0.48 11.04 -9.76
C LEU A 52 1.22 11.63 -8.55
N CYS A 53 1.63 12.89 -8.60
CA CYS A 53 2.20 13.59 -7.45
C CYS A 53 1.24 13.57 -6.24
N THR A 54 -0.06 13.79 -6.48
CA THR A 54 -1.08 13.76 -5.41
C THR A 54 -1.19 12.38 -4.77
N LYS A 55 -1.11 11.30 -5.56
CA LYS A 55 -1.10 9.92 -5.05
C LYS A 55 0.21 9.59 -4.32
N ALA A 56 1.34 9.99 -4.88
CA ALA A 56 2.67 9.76 -4.34
C ALA A 56 2.92 10.50 -3.03
N ALA A 57 2.30 11.67 -2.83
CA ALA A 57 2.37 12.44 -1.57
C ALA A 57 1.89 11.68 -0.34
N ARG A 58 1.17 10.56 -0.52
CA ARG A 58 0.77 9.67 0.58
C ARG A 58 1.86 8.69 1.00
N PHE A 59 2.99 8.63 0.31
CA PHE A 59 4.07 7.69 0.58
C PHE A 59 5.32 8.39 1.06
N THR A 60 6.10 7.71 1.89
CA THR A 60 7.38 8.21 2.42
C THR A 60 8.36 7.05 2.51
N LEU A 61 9.59 7.25 2.03
CA LEU A 61 10.67 6.27 2.12
C LEU A 61 11.60 6.65 3.27
N SER A 62 11.83 5.71 4.17
CA SER A 62 12.76 5.86 5.30
C SER A 62 14.20 5.53 4.90
N GLU A 63 15.16 5.87 5.77
CA GLU A 63 16.61 5.67 5.54
C GLU A 63 16.97 4.18 5.38
N ASP A 64 16.25 3.31 6.09
CA ASP A 64 16.35 1.86 6.03
C ASP A 64 15.71 1.24 4.77
N ARG A 65 15.29 2.06 3.81
CA ARG A 65 14.57 1.67 2.58
C ARG A 65 13.19 1.08 2.84
N THR A 66 12.62 1.28 4.02
CA THR A 66 11.23 0.92 4.31
C THR A 66 10.29 1.97 3.74
N LEU A 67 9.32 1.53 2.92
CA LEU A 67 8.29 2.40 2.35
C LEU A 67 7.09 2.43 3.30
N PHE A 68 6.62 3.64 3.61
CA PHE A 68 5.43 3.89 4.43
C PHE A 68 4.34 4.55 3.60
N ARG A 69 3.09 4.27 3.94
CA ARG A 69 1.90 4.98 3.43
C ARG A 69 1.18 5.66 4.59
N ARG A 70 0.85 6.93 4.42
CA ARG A 70 -0.04 7.68 5.30
C ARG A 70 -1.48 7.22 5.09
N THR A 71 -2.09 6.68 6.13
CA THR A 71 -3.51 6.30 6.17
C THR A 71 -4.39 7.54 6.30
N PHE A 72 -5.70 7.36 6.11
CA PHE A 72 -6.67 8.46 6.22
C PHE A 72 -6.67 9.09 7.61
N ASP A 73 -6.50 8.27 8.66
CA ASP A 73 -6.44 8.71 10.06
C ASP A 73 -5.07 9.33 10.43
N GLY A 74 -4.18 9.51 9.45
CA GLY A 74 -2.86 10.11 9.62
C GLY A 74 -1.78 9.18 10.17
N GLN A 75 -2.10 7.91 10.44
CA GLN A 75 -1.12 6.91 10.87
C GLN A 75 -0.24 6.46 9.70
N LEU A 76 0.99 6.02 9.98
CA LEU A 76 1.88 5.44 8.98
C LEU A 76 1.74 3.91 9.01
N ALA A 77 1.52 3.32 7.84
CA ALA A 77 1.51 1.88 7.63
C ALA A 77 2.73 1.46 6.78
N ILE A 78 3.38 0.37 7.15
CA ILE A 78 4.50 -0.22 6.42
C ILE A 78 3.97 -0.88 5.15
N CYS A 79 4.55 -0.52 4.01
CA CYS A 79 4.27 -1.15 2.73
C CYS A 79 5.01 -2.48 2.64
N LEU A 80 4.26 -3.56 2.42
CA LEU A 80 4.79 -4.92 2.29
C LEU A 80 4.89 -5.34 0.82
N GLY A 81 5.90 -6.14 0.53
CA GLY A 81 6.00 -6.87 -0.73
C GLY A 81 5.08 -8.10 -0.75
N PRO A 82 4.83 -8.70 -1.93
CA PRO A 82 3.96 -9.87 -2.07
C PRO A 82 4.30 -11.05 -1.14
N GLY A 83 5.59 -11.22 -0.80
CA GLY A 83 6.08 -12.31 0.04
C GLY A 83 5.50 -12.34 1.45
N ASP A 84 5.24 -11.18 2.05
CA ASP A 84 4.80 -11.08 3.46
C ASP A 84 3.28 -10.99 3.61
N THR A 85 2.56 -10.61 2.53
CA THR A 85 1.11 -10.35 2.56
C THR A 85 0.30 -11.55 3.06
N ASN A 86 0.64 -12.77 2.62
CA ASN A 86 -0.10 -13.97 2.99
C ASN A 86 0.04 -14.29 4.48
N TYR A 87 1.23 -14.07 5.03
CA TYR A 87 1.50 -14.28 6.45
C TYR A 87 0.65 -13.32 7.30
N ILE A 88 0.67 -12.02 6.97
CA ILE A 88 -0.09 -11.01 7.70
C ILE A 88 -1.60 -11.27 7.61
N LEU A 89 -2.12 -11.61 6.43
CA LEU A 89 -3.52 -11.99 6.28
C LEU A 89 -3.89 -13.20 7.13
N ARG A 90 -3.03 -14.23 7.16
CA ARG A 90 -3.26 -15.44 7.97
C ARG A 90 -3.23 -15.11 9.46
N GLU A 91 -2.26 -14.35 9.93
CA GLU A 91 -2.12 -14.01 11.34
C GLU A 91 -3.35 -13.24 11.84
N ILE A 92 -3.78 -12.22 11.10
CA ILE A 92 -4.93 -11.39 11.52
C ILE A 92 -6.26 -12.12 11.35
N HIS A 93 -6.40 -12.97 10.32
CA HIS A 93 -7.67 -13.65 10.03
C HIS A 93 -7.86 -14.96 10.82
N LYS A 94 -6.80 -15.74 11.01
CA LYS A 94 -6.81 -17.10 11.60
C LYS A 94 -5.99 -17.22 12.88
N GLY A 95 -5.28 -16.18 13.31
CA GLY A 95 -4.50 -16.20 14.55
C GLY A 95 -5.39 -16.37 15.78
N PRO A 96 -4.81 -16.37 16.99
CA PRO A 96 -5.52 -16.64 18.24
C PRO A 96 -6.73 -15.72 18.47
N CYS A 97 -6.63 -14.46 18.04
CA CYS A 97 -7.69 -13.45 18.11
C CYS A 97 -8.44 -13.26 16.77
N GLY A 98 -8.21 -14.13 15.79
CA GLY A 98 -8.83 -14.09 14.48
C GLY A 98 -10.31 -14.46 14.54
N ASN A 99 -11.18 -13.61 13.99
CA ASN A 99 -12.63 -13.80 14.05
C ASN A 99 -13.25 -14.22 12.71
N HIS A 100 -12.44 -14.70 11.76
CA HIS A 100 -12.88 -15.09 10.43
C HIS A 100 -13.69 -14.01 9.67
N SER A 101 -13.41 -12.72 9.94
CA SER A 101 -14.13 -11.61 9.32
C SER A 101 -14.00 -11.60 7.79
N GLY A 102 -15.02 -11.02 7.15
CA GLY A 102 -15.04 -10.78 5.71
C GLY A 102 -13.86 -9.92 5.22
N ALA A 103 -13.68 -9.89 3.89
CA ALA A 103 -12.51 -9.28 3.26
C ALA A 103 -12.32 -7.81 3.60
N GLU A 104 -13.40 -7.02 3.60
CA GLU A 104 -13.34 -5.58 3.91
C GLU A 104 -12.90 -5.32 5.35
N SER A 105 -13.52 -6.01 6.32
CA SER A 105 -13.13 -5.92 7.72
C SER A 105 -11.69 -6.40 7.94
N LEU A 106 -11.24 -7.42 7.19
CA LEU A 106 -9.86 -7.89 7.24
C LEU A 106 -8.88 -6.82 6.75
N VAL A 107 -9.18 -6.14 5.64
CA VAL A 107 -8.38 -5.01 5.14
C VAL A 107 -8.27 -3.90 6.19
N GLN A 108 -9.39 -3.52 6.81
CA GLN A 108 -9.39 -2.49 7.85
C GLN A 108 -8.52 -2.89 9.05
N LYS A 109 -8.57 -4.15 9.48
CA LYS A 109 -7.70 -4.65 10.55
C LYS A 109 -6.22 -4.64 10.19
N VAL A 110 -5.89 -5.01 8.95
CA VAL A 110 -4.52 -4.97 8.44
C VAL A 110 -3.97 -3.54 8.46
N ILE A 111 -4.76 -2.56 7.98
CA ILE A 111 -4.37 -1.15 7.98
C ILE A 111 -4.19 -0.64 9.41
N ARG A 112 -5.11 -0.97 10.32
CA ARG A 112 -5.01 -0.61 11.76
C ARG A 112 -3.82 -1.26 12.45
N ALA A 113 -3.40 -2.45 12.00
CA ALA A 113 -2.19 -3.11 12.47
C ALA A 113 -0.90 -2.50 11.88
N GLY A 114 -1.02 -1.47 11.03
CA GLY A 114 0.14 -0.75 10.48
C GLY A 114 0.72 -1.38 9.23
N TYR A 115 -0.04 -2.19 8.48
CA TYR A 115 0.42 -2.82 7.24
C TYR A 115 -0.37 -2.36 6.02
N TYR A 116 0.30 -2.27 4.88
CA TYR A 116 -0.29 -1.88 3.61
C TYR A 116 0.36 -2.61 2.44
N TRP A 117 -0.39 -2.85 1.36
CA TRP A 117 0.15 -3.19 0.05
C TRP A 117 -0.88 -2.80 -1.03
N THR A 118 -0.43 -2.73 -2.28
CA THR A 118 -1.33 -2.49 -3.42
C THR A 118 -2.30 -3.65 -3.61
N ASP A 119 -3.53 -3.36 -4.01
CA ASP A 119 -4.59 -4.36 -4.25
C ASP A 119 -4.95 -5.21 -3.03
N MET A 120 -4.71 -4.73 -1.80
CA MET A 120 -4.96 -5.52 -0.59
C MET A 120 -6.39 -6.04 -0.45
N GLU A 121 -7.38 -5.33 -1.02
CA GLU A 121 -8.75 -5.82 -1.10
C GLU A 121 -8.88 -7.10 -1.92
N LYS A 122 -8.19 -7.18 -3.07
CA LYS A 122 -8.18 -8.38 -3.92
C LYS A 122 -7.55 -9.55 -3.18
N TYR A 123 -6.40 -9.32 -2.55
CA TYR A 123 -5.72 -10.33 -1.74
C TYR A 123 -6.60 -10.82 -0.59
N ALA A 124 -7.24 -9.90 0.15
CA ALA A 124 -8.15 -10.25 1.23
C ALA A 124 -9.39 -11.03 0.74
N ARG A 125 -10.00 -10.62 -0.37
CA ARG A 125 -11.14 -11.33 -0.99
C ARG A 125 -10.75 -12.75 -1.38
N GLU A 126 -9.63 -12.91 -2.07
CA GLU A 126 -9.15 -14.24 -2.46
C GLU A 126 -8.79 -15.12 -1.26
N PHE A 127 -8.20 -14.52 -0.22
CA PHE A 127 -7.84 -15.22 1.01
C PHE A 127 -9.08 -15.72 1.76
N VAL A 128 -10.07 -14.86 1.97
CA VAL A 128 -11.34 -15.22 2.64
C VAL A 128 -12.15 -16.22 1.82
N ARG A 129 -12.16 -16.09 0.48
CA ARG A 129 -12.79 -17.06 -0.43
C ARG A 129 -12.22 -18.47 -0.27
N LYS A 130 -10.92 -18.58 -0.03
CA LYS A 130 -10.23 -19.86 0.21
C LYS A 130 -10.37 -20.38 1.66
N CYS A 131 -10.97 -19.62 2.58
CA CYS A 131 -11.11 -20.02 3.97
C CYS A 131 -12.36 -20.89 4.17
N ASP A 132 -12.18 -22.19 4.37
CA ASP A 132 -13.25 -23.17 4.63
C ASP A 132 -14.23 -22.73 5.74
N LYS A 133 -13.73 -22.29 6.90
CA LYS A 133 -14.58 -21.78 7.98
C LYS A 133 -15.47 -20.61 7.53
N CYS A 134 -14.96 -19.66 6.75
CA CYS A 134 -15.77 -18.57 6.23
C CYS A 134 -16.82 -19.07 5.23
N GLN A 135 -16.45 -20.02 4.36
CA GLN A 135 -17.36 -20.56 3.35
C GLN A 135 -18.52 -21.35 3.97
N ARG A 136 -18.28 -22.10 5.05
CA ARG A 136 -19.33 -22.86 5.75
C ARG A 136 -20.39 -21.97 6.40
N HIS A 137 -20.01 -20.78 6.83
CA HIS A 137 -20.90 -19.84 7.53
C HIS A 137 -21.35 -18.68 6.64
N ALA A 138 -20.97 -18.67 5.36
CA ALA A 138 -21.43 -17.67 4.42
C ALA A 138 -22.95 -17.82 4.21
N PRO A 139 -23.70 -16.70 4.12
CA PRO A 139 -25.13 -16.76 3.85
C PRO A 139 -25.37 -17.42 2.50
N LYS A 140 -26.23 -18.44 2.48
CA LYS A 140 -26.72 -19.04 1.24
C LYS A 140 -27.80 -18.13 0.70
N ILE A 141 -27.50 -17.39 -0.35
CA ILE A 141 -28.49 -16.60 -1.08
C ILE A 141 -29.27 -17.59 -1.97
N HIS A 142 -30.56 -17.78 -1.69
CA HIS A 142 -31.47 -18.63 -2.47
C HIS A 142 -32.45 -17.79 -3.28
#